data_AF-A0A2G8RP53-F1
#
_entry.id   AF-A0A2G8RP53-F1
#
_cell.length_a   1.000
_cell.length_b   1.000
_cell.length_c   1.000
_cell.angle_alpha   90.00
_cell.angle_beta   90.00
_cell.angle_gamma   90.00
#
_symmetry.space_group_name_H-M   'P 1'
#
loop_
_entity.id
_entity.type
_entity.pdbx_description
1 polymer ?
#
loop_
_entity_poly.entity_id
_entity_poly.type
_entity_poly.pdbx_seq_one_letter_code
_entity_poly.pdbx_strand_id
1 'polypeptide(L)'
;MLPTGSEGFVRLGTSKRLFGISMYHQLHCLGRLQQATTVSWDTLRKLQVEHLHHCLNYLRQTLLCAASVRLEALEDDPAGSGGKKTDGIGLEHRCRDWMLVRREVEANFEHWSWEDELP
;
A
#
# COMPACT_ATOMS: atom_id res chain seq x y z
N MET A 1 -6.50 4.96 6.66
CA MET A 1 -5.79 3.67 6.52
C MET A 1 -4.36 3.76 7.06
N LEU A 2 -3.65 4.86 6.81
CA LEU A 2 -2.36 5.10 7.44
C LEU A 2 -2.52 5.40 8.94
N PRO A 3 -1.50 5.13 9.78
CA PRO A 3 -1.44 5.56 11.16
C PRO A 3 -1.49 7.09 11.24
N THR A 4 -2.22 7.61 12.21
CA THR A 4 -2.32 9.06 12.41
C THR A 4 -0.98 9.61 12.89
N GLY A 5 -0.56 10.75 12.34
CA GLY A 5 0.68 11.43 12.73
C GLY A 5 1.92 10.92 11.99
N SER A 6 2.19 9.61 12.01
CA SER A 6 3.42 9.06 11.44
C SER A 6 3.36 8.74 9.95
N GLU A 7 2.16 8.66 9.36
CA GLU A 7 1.91 8.22 7.97
C GLU A 7 2.54 6.85 7.62
N GLY A 8 2.94 6.06 8.62
CA GLY A 8 3.60 4.77 8.44
C GLY A 8 5.13 4.81 8.50
N PHE A 9 5.72 5.93 8.89
CA PHE A 9 7.15 6.05 9.19
C PHE A 9 7.46 5.69 10.64
N VAL A 10 8.68 5.21 10.88
CA VAL A 10 9.23 4.89 12.19
C VAL A 10 10.66 5.44 12.33
N ARG A 11 11.09 5.73 13.56
CA ARG A 11 12.47 6.09 13.90
C ARG A 11 13.12 4.93 14.66
N LEU A 12 14.25 4.45 14.17
CA LEU A 12 14.96 3.28 14.74
C LEU A 12 16.45 3.56 14.99
N GLY A 13 17.00 2.86 15.98
CA GLY A 13 18.40 2.96 16.36
C GLY A 13 18.72 4.19 17.22
N THR A 14 19.96 4.26 17.71
CA THR A 14 20.43 5.35 18.58
C THR A 14 20.41 6.70 17.89
N SER A 15 20.59 6.73 16.56
CA SER A 15 20.50 7.94 15.74
C SER A 15 19.07 8.31 15.31
N LYS A 16 18.04 7.61 15.81
CA LYS A 16 16.63 7.85 15.48
C LYS A 16 16.37 7.95 13.96
N ARG A 17 17.05 7.11 13.16
CA ARG A 17 16.96 7.15 11.70
C ARG A 17 15.53 6.84 11.23
N LEU A 18 15.04 7.63 10.29
CA LEU A 18 13.72 7.47 9.70
C LEU A 18 13.67 6.31 8.70
N PHE A 19 12.63 5.48 8.80
CA PHE A 19 12.32 4.40 7.89
C PHE A 19 10.82 4.38 7.60
N GLY A 20 10.44 4.05 6.36
CA GLY A 20 9.05 3.78 6.01
C GLY A 20 8.74 2.29 6.12
N ILE A 21 7.63 1.93 6.78
CA ILE A 21 7.17 0.55 6.78
C ILE A 21 6.52 0.23 5.42
N SER A 22 7.00 -0.82 4.75
CA SER A 22 6.59 -1.15 3.38
C SER A 22 5.08 -1.35 3.22
N MET A 23 4.42 -1.94 4.22
CA MET A 23 2.95 -2.11 4.23
C MET A 23 2.22 -0.77 4.04
N TYR A 24 2.68 0.29 4.72
CA TYR A 24 2.03 1.60 4.63
C TYR A 24 2.37 2.33 3.33
N HIS A 25 3.57 2.14 2.78
CA HIS A 25 3.88 2.64 1.44
C HIS A 25 3.00 1.96 0.38
N GLN A 26 2.79 0.64 0.48
CA GLN A 26 1.87 -0.08 -0.42
C GLN A 26 0.43 0.46 -0.31
N LEU A 27 -0.07 0.71 0.91
CA LEU A 27 -1.39 1.32 1.13
C LEU A 27 -1.48 2.75 0.60
N HIS A 28 -0.43 3.55 0.74
CA HIS A 28 -0.33 4.88 0.13
C HIS A 28 -0.45 4.78 -1.40
N CYS A 29 0.35 3.91 -2.04
CA CYS A 29 0.29 3.69 -3.49
C CYS A 29 -1.12 3.27 -3.94
N LEU A 30 -1.76 2.35 -3.22
CA LEU A 30 -3.13 1.92 -3.51
C LEU A 30 -4.13 3.08 -3.42
N GLY A 31 -4.01 3.93 -2.39
CA GLY A 31 -4.85 5.13 -2.24
C GLY A 31 -4.66 6.13 -3.39
N ARG A 32 -3.42 6.31 -3.88
CA ARG A 32 -3.12 7.17 -5.03
C ARG A 32 -3.73 6.62 -6.32
N LEU A 33 -3.67 5.30 -6.53
CA LEU A 33 -4.32 4.63 -7.67
C LEU A 33 -5.84 4.76 -7.60
N GLN A 34 -6.44 4.61 -6.42
CA GLN A 34 -7.87 4.82 -6.24
C GLN A 34 -8.28 6.26 -6.59
N GLN A 35 -7.56 7.25 -6.05
CA GLN A 35 -7.81 8.66 -6.34
C GLN A 35 -7.68 8.98 -7.84
N ALA A 36 -6.73 8.37 -8.53
CA ALA A 36 -6.55 8.52 -9.97
C ALA A 36 -7.81 8.12 -10.77
N THR A 37 -8.60 7.17 -10.28
CA THR A 37 -9.83 6.73 -10.97
C THR A 37 -11.03 7.67 -10.79
N THR A 38 -10.95 8.62 -9.84
CA THR A 38 -12.09 9.47 -9.45
C THR A 38 -11.95 10.92 -9.88
N VAL A 39 -10.84 11.31 -10.53
CA VAL A 39 -10.57 12.71 -10.90
C VAL A 39 -10.52 12.92 -12.42
N SER A 40 -10.70 14.16 -12.88
CA SER A 40 -10.57 14.51 -14.29
C SER A 40 -9.13 14.33 -14.80
N TRP A 41 -8.96 14.15 -16.11
CA TRP A 41 -7.64 14.05 -16.76
C TRP A 41 -6.71 15.22 -16.44
N ASP A 42 -7.22 16.45 -16.41
CA ASP A 42 -6.43 17.64 -16.04
C ASP A 42 -5.96 17.61 -14.58
N THR A 43 -6.80 17.09 -13.69
CA THR A 43 -6.46 16.90 -12.27
C THR A 43 -5.45 15.77 -12.11
N LEU A 44 -5.59 14.70 -12.90
CA LEU A 44 -4.66 13.58 -12.98
C LEU A 44 -3.25 14.00 -13.42
N ARG A 45 -3.13 14.86 -14.45
CA ARG A 45 -1.83 15.43 -14.86
C ARG A 45 -1.19 16.23 -13.72
N LYS A 46 -1.99 16.96 -12.93
CA LYS A 46 -1.52 17.69 -11.73
C LYS A 46 -1.12 16.76 -10.58
N LEU A 47 -1.71 15.57 -10.47
CA LEU A 47 -1.36 14.54 -9.48
C LEU A 47 0.01 13.87 -9.71
N GLN A 48 0.80 14.38 -10.67
CA GLN A 48 2.13 13.90 -11.06
C GLN A 48 2.10 12.47 -11.57
N VAL A 49 1.91 12.30 -12.87
CA VAL A 49 1.90 11.00 -13.57
C VAL A 49 3.15 10.17 -13.23
N GLU A 50 4.31 10.80 -13.06
CA GLU A 50 5.55 10.16 -12.59
C GLU A 50 5.40 9.44 -11.24
N HIS A 51 4.65 10.03 -10.31
CA HIS A 51 4.38 9.41 -9.01
C HIS A 51 3.55 8.13 -9.18
N LEU A 52 2.56 8.13 -10.07
CA LEU A 52 1.76 6.94 -10.38
C LEU A 52 2.62 5.84 -11.04
N HIS A 53 3.52 6.20 -11.95
CA HIS A 53 4.47 5.25 -12.54
C HIS A 53 5.38 4.63 -11.48
N HIS A 54 5.91 5.44 -10.56
CA HIS A 54 6.67 4.96 -9.41
C HIS A 54 5.86 3.98 -8.56
N CYS A 55 4.61 4.34 -8.21
CA CYS A 55 3.71 3.50 -7.42
C CYS A 55 3.47 2.14 -8.10
N LEU A 56 3.18 2.14 -9.41
CA LEU A 56 2.98 0.91 -10.18
C LEU A 56 4.23 0.03 -10.19
N ASN A 57 5.41 0.62 -10.40
CA ASN A 57 6.67 -0.13 -10.38
C ASN A 57 7.02 -0.65 -8.97
N TYR A 58 6.68 0.10 -7.90
CA TYR A 58 6.88 -0.33 -6.53
C TYR A 58 5.95 -1.52 -6.15
N LEU A 59 4.68 -1.45 -6.53
CA LEU A 59 3.73 -2.55 -6.34
C LEU A 59 4.14 -3.79 -7.15
N ARG A 60 4.60 -3.61 -8.40
CA ARG A 60 5.17 -4.70 -9.22
C ARG A 60 6.31 -5.42 -8.50
N GLN A 61 7.28 -4.67 -7.97
CA GLN A 61 8.40 -5.24 -7.22
C GLN A 61 7.92 -5.99 -5.97
N THR A 62 6.97 -5.42 -5.23
CA THR A 62 6.37 -6.07 -4.05
C THR A 62 5.74 -7.41 -4.41
N LEU A 63 4.95 -7.47 -5.50
CA LEU A 63 4.32 -8.70 -5.97
C LEU A 63 5.35 -9.76 -6.37
N LEU A 64 6.42 -9.36 -7.07
CA LEU A 64 7.50 -10.27 -7.44
C LEU A 64 8.28 -10.80 -6.23
N CYS A 65 8.48 -9.99 -5.19
CA CYS A 65 9.17 -10.42 -3.97
C CYS A 65 8.33 -11.37 -3.11
N ALA A 66 7.00 -11.20 -3.08
CA ALA A 66 6.10 -12.07 -2.30
C ALA A 66 5.65 -13.32 -3.06
N ALA A 67 5.61 -13.26 -4.41
CA ALA A 67 5.28 -14.33 -5.34
C ALA A 67 4.20 -15.30 -4.82
N SER A 68 2.94 -14.83 -4.75
CA SER A 68 1.81 -15.67 -4.34
C SER A 68 1.65 -16.87 -5.27
N VAL A 69 1.59 -18.07 -4.69
CA VAL A 69 1.39 -19.35 -5.41
C VAL A 69 -0.03 -19.93 -5.21
N ARG A 70 -0.98 -19.10 -4.74
CA ARG A 70 -2.38 -19.52 -4.57
C ARG A 70 -3.04 -19.68 -5.94
N LEU A 71 -3.87 -20.71 -6.09
CA LEU A 71 -4.63 -20.96 -7.32
C LEU A 71 -5.94 -20.18 -7.27
N GLU A 72 -6.26 -19.50 -8.37
CA GLU A 72 -7.55 -18.86 -8.60
C GLU A 72 -8.42 -19.77 -9.46
N ALA A 73 -9.71 -19.88 -9.13
CA ALA A 73 -10.65 -20.69 -9.89
C ALA A 73 -10.99 -20.04 -11.24
N LEU A 74 -11.23 -20.88 -12.25
CA LEU A 74 -11.78 -20.44 -13.53
C LEU A 74 -13.31 -20.37 -13.43
N GLU A 75 -13.83 -19.16 -13.46
CA GLU A 75 -15.26 -18.87 -13.45
C GLU A 75 -15.76 -18.53 -14.85
N ASP A 76 -17.05 -18.78 -15.11
CA ASP A 76 -17.68 -18.37 -16.37
C ASP A 76 -17.76 -16.84 -16.42
N ASP A 77 -17.51 -16.24 -17.59
CA ASP A 77 -17.51 -14.79 -17.71
C ASP A 77 -18.91 -14.20 -17.42
N PRO A 78 -19.09 -13.39 -16.35
CA PRO A 78 -20.36 -12.73 -16.05
C PRO A 78 -20.82 -11.77 -17.15
N ALA A 79 -19.94 -11.32 -18.05
CA ALA A 79 -20.32 -10.52 -19.22
C ALA A 79 -20.88 -11.35 -20.39
N GLY A 80 -20.95 -12.69 -20.25
CA GLY A 80 -21.61 -13.56 -21.23
C GLY A 80 -20.83 -13.80 -22.52
N SER A 81 -19.52 -13.53 -22.55
CA SER A 81 -18.68 -13.71 -23.76
C SER A 81 -18.44 -15.18 -24.14
N GLY A 82 -18.91 -16.13 -23.35
CA GLY A 82 -18.76 -17.58 -23.60
C GLY A 82 -17.38 -18.16 -23.21
N GLY A 83 -16.53 -17.38 -22.55
CA GLY A 83 -15.22 -17.82 -22.04
C GLY A 83 -15.18 -18.02 -20.51
N LYS A 84 -14.14 -18.71 -20.03
CA LYS A 84 -13.78 -18.79 -18.61
C LYS A 84 -12.66 -17.80 -18.27
N LYS A 85 -12.69 -17.19 -17.09
CA LYS A 85 -11.67 -16.25 -16.60
C LYS A 85 -11.42 -16.42 -15.09
N THR A 86 -10.30 -15.95 -14.60
CA THR A 86 -10.09 -15.77 -13.15
C THR A 86 -10.42 -14.32 -12.80
N ASP A 87 -11.11 -14.08 -11.69
CA ASP A 87 -11.37 -12.74 -11.15
C ASP A 87 -10.76 -12.52 -9.76
N GLY A 88 -10.19 -13.58 -9.18
CA GLY A 88 -9.58 -13.59 -7.84
C GLY A 88 -10.58 -13.49 -6.68
N ILE A 89 -11.89 -13.45 -6.94
CA ILE A 89 -12.93 -13.32 -5.91
C ILE A 89 -13.23 -14.68 -5.29
N GLY A 90 -13.53 -14.71 -3.99
CA GLY A 90 -13.90 -15.95 -3.28
C GLY A 90 -12.71 -16.81 -2.85
N LEU A 91 -11.48 -16.42 -3.20
CA LEU A 91 -10.28 -17.02 -2.65
C LEU A 91 -10.17 -16.66 -1.16
N GLU A 92 -10.14 -17.66 -0.28
CA GLU A 92 -9.90 -17.41 1.15
C GLU A 92 -8.48 -16.86 1.34
N HIS A 93 -8.32 -15.79 2.11
CA HIS A 93 -7.02 -15.24 2.48
C HIS A 93 -6.81 -15.32 4.00
N ARG A 94 -5.65 -15.84 4.42
CA ARG A 94 -5.21 -15.75 5.81
C ARG A 94 -4.24 -14.58 5.96
N CYS A 95 -4.72 -13.49 6.53
CA CYS A 95 -3.90 -12.31 6.79
C CYS A 95 -2.96 -12.53 7.97
N ARG A 96 -1.79 -11.88 7.93
CA ARG A 96 -1.00 -11.62 9.14
C ARG A 96 -1.72 -10.56 9.98
N ASP A 97 -1.46 -10.54 11.28
CA ASP A 97 -2.01 -9.52 12.16
C ASP A 97 -1.38 -8.14 11.85
N TRP A 98 -2.09 -7.36 11.04
CA TRP A 98 -1.67 -6.01 10.67
C TRP A 98 -1.91 -5.00 11.80
N MET A 99 -2.75 -5.31 12.79
CA MET A 99 -3.02 -4.43 13.93
C MET A 99 -1.83 -4.38 14.87
N LEU A 100 -1.09 -5.49 15.00
CA LEU A 100 0.22 -5.48 15.68
C LEU A 100 1.15 -4.45 15.03
N VAL A 101 1.35 -4.53 13.71
CA VAL A 101 2.20 -3.57 12.98
C VAL A 101 1.73 -2.13 13.21
N ARG A 102 0.43 -1.89 13.17
CA ARG A 102 -0.14 -0.57 13.44
C ARG A 102 0.20 -0.06 14.83
N ARG A 103 -0.05 -0.86 15.85
CA ARG A 103 0.21 -0.48 17.24
C ARG A 103 1.69 -0.16 17.46
N GLU A 104 2.59 -0.97 16.91
CA GLU A 104 4.03 -0.73 17.08
C GLU A 104 4.48 0.55 16.35
N VAL A 105 3.88 0.89 15.20
CA VAL A 105 4.18 2.13 14.48
C VAL A 105 3.63 3.36 15.20
N GLU A 106 2.41 3.27 15.75
CA GLU A 106 1.81 4.35 16.53
C GLU A 106 2.57 4.58 17.84
N ALA A 107 2.95 3.51 18.57
CA ALA A 107 3.77 3.60 19.76
C ALA A 107 5.18 4.15 19.46
N ASN A 108 5.78 3.78 18.33
CA ASN A 108 7.04 4.38 17.89
C ASN A 108 6.91 5.90 17.69
N PHE A 109 5.78 6.36 17.14
CA PHE A 109 5.48 7.77 16.90
C PHE A 109 5.24 8.58 18.18
N GLU A 110 4.59 8.01 19.19
CA GLU A 110 4.37 8.67 20.48
C GLU A 110 5.67 9.07 21.19
N HIS A 111 6.76 8.36 20.92
CA HIS A 111 8.09 8.65 21.43
C HIS A 111 8.87 9.67 20.60
N TRP A 112 8.27 10.28 19.58
CA TRP A 112 8.90 11.35 18.83
C TRP A 112 8.89 12.62 19.67
N SER A 113 10.05 13.01 20.21
CA SER A 113 10.17 14.29 20.89
C SER A 113 10.17 15.43 19.87
N TRP A 114 9.44 16.50 20.17
CA TRP A 114 9.41 17.75 19.38
C TRP A 114 10.80 18.39 19.18
N GLU A 115 11.76 18.04 20.04
CA GLU A 115 13.17 18.44 19.95
C GLU A 115 13.89 17.78 18.74
N ASP A 116 13.37 16.67 18.20
CA ASP A 116 13.92 15.98 17.03
C ASP A 116 13.51 16.61 15.69
N GLU A 117 12.77 17.74 15.72
CA GLU A 117 12.34 18.52 14.56
C GLU A 117 13.08 19.86 14.42
N LEU A 118 13.94 20.23 15.37
CA LEU A 118 14.74 21.46 15.28
C LEU A 118 16.02 21.20 14.46
N PRO A 119 16.33 22.03 13.44
CA PRO A 119 17.54 21.92 12.63
C PRO A 119 18.84 22.05 13.44
#